data_AF-M0ZPG0-F1
#
_entry.id   AF-M0ZPG0-F1
#
_cell.length_a   1.000
_cell.length_b   1.000
_cell.length_c   1.000
_cell.angle_alpha   90.00
_cell.angle_beta   90.00
_cell.angle_gamma   90.00
#
_symmetry.space_group_name_H-M   'P 1'
#
loop_
_entity.id
_entity.type
_entity.pdbx_description
1 polymer ?
#
loop_
_entity_poly.entity_id
_entity_poly.type
_entity_poly.pdbx_seq_one_letter_code
_entity_poly.pdbx_strand_id
1 'polypeptide(L)'
;MLCYEQAIDTAVRVLKEGGMDAIKLEGGAPSRITAAKAIVEAGIAVIGHVGLTPQAISVLGGFRPQGRNIDSAVKVVETAMALQEAGCFSVVLECVPAPVAAATTSALKIPTIGIGAGPFCSGQVLVYHDLLGMMQHPHHAKVTPKFCKQFGQVGDVINKALLEYKEEVTNGSFPGSAHSPYKIGAADMDGFLNELQKLGFNDAASAAAAAAEKIQTS
;
A
#
# COMPACT_ATOMS: atom_id res chain seq x y z
N MET A 1 -1.46 25.86 -4.80
CA MET A 1 -2.85 26.36 -4.92
C MET A 1 -3.50 25.47 -5.97
N LEU A 2 -4.40 24.54 -5.60
CA LEU A 2 -5.15 23.79 -6.61
C LEU A 2 -6.16 24.76 -7.21
N CYS A 3 -6.08 25.05 -8.51
CA CYS A 3 -7.27 25.54 -9.19
C CYS A 3 -8.30 24.41 -9.20
N TYR A 4 -9.58 24.73 -9.05
CA TYR A 4 -10.64 23.73 -9.03
C TYR A 4 -10.68 22.92 -10.35
N GLU A 5 -10.27 23.53 -11.47
CA GLU A 5 -10.10 22.86 -12.78
C GLU A 5 -9.10 21.70 -12.68
N GLN A 6 -7.90 21.93 -12.14
CA GLN A 6 -6.91 20.87 -11.96
C GLN A 6 -7.42 19.75 -11.04
N ALA A 7 -8.22 20.11 -10.03
CA ALA A 7 -8.82 19.13 -9.13
C ALA A 7 -9.86 18.25 -9.87
N ILE A 8 -10.69 18.85 -10.73
CA ILE A 8 -11.64 18.12 -11.59
C ILE A 8 -10.89 17.25 -12.59
N ASP A 9 -9.91 17.78 -13.32
CA ASP A 9 -9.14 17.02 -14.31
C ASP A 9 -8.48 15.80 -13.68
N THR A 10 -7.87 15.99 -12.50
CA THR A 10 -7.26 14.89 -11.76
C THR A 10 -8.30 13.86 -11.32
N ALA A 11 -9.46 14.31 -10.83
CA ALA A 11 -10.56 13.42 -10.44
C ALA A 11 -11.06 12.60 -11.64
N VAL A 12 -11.26 13.22 -12.80
CA VAL A 12 -11.67 12.54 -14.04
C VAL A 12 -10.67 11.47 -14.44
N ARG A 13 -9.36 11.75 -14.35
CA ARG A 13 -8.32 10.77 -14.66
C ARG A 13 -8.32 9.60 -13.69
N VAL A 14 -8.45 9.86 -12.39
CA VAL A 14 -8.52 8.77 -11.39
C VAL A 14 -9.71 7.85 -11.63
N LEU A 15 -10.85 8.38 -12.07
CA LEU A 15 -12.01 7.58 -12.46
C LEU A 15 -11.76 6.82 -13.78
N LYS A 16 -11.45 7.55 -14.87
CA LYS A 16 -11.41 6.97 -16.22
C LYS A 16 -10.16 6.13 -16.51
N GLU A 17 -9.02 6.57 -16.02
CA GLU A 17 -7.73 5.87 -16.20
C GLU A 17 -7.48 4.89 -15.04
N GLY A 18 -7.88 5.27 -13.82
CA GLY A 18 -7.66 4.47 -12.62
C GLY A 18 -8.74 3.43 -12.33
N GLY A 19 -9.90 3.48 -13.01
CA GLY A 19 -11.01 2.56 -12.80
C GLY A 19 -11.67 2.68 -11.42
N MET A 20 -11.59 3.86 -10.80
CA MET A 20 -12.17 4.13 -9.48
C MET A 20 -13.61 4.66 -9.59
N ASP A 21 -14.42 4.45 -8.56
CA ASP A 21 -15.80 4.99 -8.49
C ASP A 21 -15.88 6.35 -7.79
N ALA A 22 -14.87 6.71 -7.00
CA ALA A 22 -14.88 7.89 -6.14
C ALA A 22 -13.47 8.42 -5.86
N ILE A 23 -13.40 9.66 -5.37
CA ILE A 23 -12.16 10.33 -4.95
C ILE A 23 -12.16 10.56 -3.44
N LYS A 24 -11.00 10.46 -2.79
CA LYS A 24 -10.79 10.95 -1.42
C LYS A 24 -9.95 12.23 -1.44
N LEU A 25 -10.43 13.30 -0.80
CA LEU A 25 -9.71 14.58 -0.72
C LEU A 25 -9.45 14.98 0.73
N GLU A 26 -8.22 15.42 1.01
CA GLU A 26 -7.76 15.81 2.34
C GLU A 26 -7.87 17.32 2.59
N GLY A 27 -8.32 17.65 3.80
CA GLY A 27 -8.20 18.98 4.38
C GLY A 27 -9.44 19.85 4.28
N GLY A 28 -9.45 20.89 5.09
CA GLY A 28 -10.58 21.79 5.32
C GLY A 28 -10.38 23.24 4.90
N ALA A 29 -9.26 23.57 4.25
CA ALA A 29 -9.01 24.94 3.83
C ALA A 29 -10.08 25.38 2.82
N PRO A 30 -10.44 26.68 2.75
CA PRO A 30 -11.48 27.15 1.82
C PRO A 30 -11.29 26.67 0.37
N SER A 31 -10.05 26.67 -0.11
CA SER A 31 -9.71 26.15 -1.45
C SER A 31 -9.96 24.64 -1.62
N ARG A 32 -9.80 23.85 -0.56
CA ARG A 32 -10.10 22.40 -0.56
C ARG A 32 -11.61 22.16 -0.57
N ILE A 33 -12.38 22.95 0.18
CA ILE A 33 -13.84 22.89 0.16
C ILE A 33 -14.38 23.28 -1.22
N THR A 34 -13.86 24.36 -1.83
CA THR A 34 -14.21 24.74 -3.21
C THR A 34 -13.89 23.63 -4.21
N ALA A 35 -12.73 23.00 -4.10
CA ALA A 35 -12.35 21.88 -4.97
C ALA A 35 -13.27 20.67 -4.79
N ALA A 36 -13.59 20.28 -3.55
CA ALA A 36 -14.51 19.17 -3.27
C ALA A 36 -15.89 19.43 -3.90
N LYS A 37 -16.43 20.64 -3.70
CA LYS A 37 -17.71 21.04 -4.30
C LYS A 37 -17.68 20.97 -5.81
N ALA A 38 -16.64 21.51 -6.45
CA ALA A 38 -16.51 21.51 -7.90
C ALA A 38 -16.43 20.09 -8.50
N ILE A 39 -15.73 19.16 -7.81
CA ILE A 39 -15.66 17.75 -8.21
C ILE A 39 -17.03 17.07 -8.07
N VAL A 40 -17.75 17.33 -6.98
CA VAL A 40 -19.10 16.79 -6.77
C VAL A 40 -20.09 17.31 -7.82
N GLU A 41 -20.05 18.62 -8.12
CA GLU A 41 -20.89 19.25 -9.15
C GLU A 41 -20.57 18.74 -10.56
N ALA A 42 -19.35 18.25 -10.80
CA ALA A 42 -18.97 17.55 -12.02
C ALA A 42 -19.49 16.09 -12.09
N GLY A 43 -20.26 15.63 -11.09
CA GLY A 43 -20.86 14.31 -11.05
C GLY A 43 -19.96 13.21 -10.49
N ILE A 44 -18.88 13.57 -9.78
CA ILE A 44 -17.92 12.62 -9.22
C ILE A 44 -18.14 12.50 -7.71
N ALA A 45 -18.26 11.27 -7.21
CA ALA A 45 -18.44 11.01 -5.79
C ALA A 45 -17.15 11.33 -4.99
N VAL A 46 -17.29 12.10 -3.89
CA VAL A 46 -16.16 12.52 -3.06
C VAL A 46 -16.30 12.07 -1.61
N ILE A 47 -15.23 11.48 -1.08
CA ILE A 47 -15.00 11.23 0.35
C ILE A 47 -14.11 12.35 0.89
N GLY A 48 -14.62 13.11 1.86
CA GLY A 48 -13.82 14.09 2.58
C GLY A 48 -12.86 13.43 3.58
N HIS A 49 -11.83 14.13 4.03
CA HIS A 49 -10.93 13.62 5.07
C HIS A 49 -10.48 14.76 5.99
N VAL A 50 -10.71 14.57 7.28
CA VAL A 50 -10.34 15.51 8.36
C VAL A 50 -9.58 14.80 9.49
N GLY A 51 -9.06 15.61 10.43
CA GLY A 51 -8.14 15.13 11.45
C GLY A 51 -6.71 15.22 10.94
N LEU A 52 -5.90 14.20 11.19
CA LEU A 52 -4.54 14.14 10.68
C LEU A 52 -4.59 13.86 9.17
N THR A 53 -4.24 14.85 8.35
CA THR A 53 -4.14 14.70 6.89
C THR A 53 -2.68 14.50 6.48
N PRO A 54 -2.25 13.28 6.10
CA PRO A 54 -0.83 12.99 5.82
C PRO A 54 -0.21 13.86 4.73
N GLN A 55 -0.97 14.36 3.75
CA GLN A 55 -0.46 15.29 2.73
C GLN A 55 0.03 16.63 3.31
N ALA A 56 -0.43 16.98 4.52
CA ALA A 56 -0.04 18.20 5.23
C ALA A 56 0.96 17.93 6.36
N ILE A 57 1.62 16.77 6.40
CA ILE A 57 2.45 16.34 7.54
C ILE A 57 3.54 17.34 7.92
N SER A 58 4.18 18.00 6.94
CA SER A 58 5.21 19.01 7.19
C SER A 58 4.65 20.25 7.88
N VAL A 59 3.40 20.62 7.57
CA VAL A 59 2.69 21.74 8.19
C VAL A 59 2.20 21.36 9.59
N LEU A 60 1.80 20.10 9.77
CA LEU A 60 1.30 19.55 11.05
C LEU A 60 2.43 19.18 12.03
N GLY A 61 3.70 19.22 11.59
CA GLY A 61 4.85 18.88 12.44
C GLY A 61 4.95 17.39 12.77
N GLY A 62 4.55 16.52 11.83
CA GLY A 62 4.60 15.07 11.94
C GLY A 62 3.24 14.40 12.13
N PHE A 63 3.24 13.07 12.32
CA PHE A 63 2.04 12.26 12.61
C PHE A 63 1.53 12.52 14.03
N ARG A 64 0.86 13.65 14.23
CA ARG A 64 0.33 14.06 15.54
C ARG A 64 -1.20 13.94 15.56
N PRO A 65 -1.80 13.38 16.63
CA PRO A 65 -3.24 13.36 16.77
C PRO A 65 -3.83 14.78 16.78
N GLN A 66 -4.97 14.96 16.12
CA GLN A 66 -5.68 16.23 16.02
C GLN A 66 -6.87 16.26 17.00
N GLY A 67 -7.42 17.45 17.29
CA GLY A 67 -8.59 17.56 18.18
C GLY A 67 -8.29 17.36 19.66
N ARG A 68 -7.06 17.66 20.10
CA ARG A 68 -6.61 17.45 21.51
C ARG A 68 -6.93 18.62 22.45
N ASN A 69 -7.36 19.74 21.91
CA ASN A 69 -7.84 20.90 22.66
C ASN A 69 -9.18 21.36 22.09
N ILE A 70 -9.85 22.27 22.79
CA ILE A 70 -11.21 22.72 22.45
C ILE A 70 -11.26 23.22 21.00
N ASP A 71 -10.41 24.19 20.64
CA ASP A 71 -10.42 24.82 19.31
C ASP A 71 -10.19 23.80 18.19
N SER A 72 -9.20 22.92 18.34
CA SER A 72 -8.91 21.89 17.33
C SER A 72 -10.01 20.83 17.24
N ALA A 73 -10.67 20.49 18.35
CA ALA A 73 -11.77 19.53 18.37
C ALA A 73 -13.01 20.09 17.65
N VAL A 74 -13.37 21.34 17.96
CA VAL A 74 -14.44 22.07 17.25
C VAL A 74 -14.10 22.17 15.77
N LYS A 75 -12.84 22.49 15.44
CA LYS A 75 -12.41 22.63 14.05
C LYS A 75 -12.57 21.34 13.23
N VAL A 76 -12.36 20.18 13.83
CA VAL A 76 -12.61 18.88 13.17
C VAL A 76 -14.08 18.74 12.79
N VAL A 77 -15.00 19.04 13.73
CA VAL A 77 -16.45 18.96 13.49
C VAL A 77 -16.87 19.95 12.40
N GLU A 78 -16.49 21.22 12.52
CA GLU A 78 -16.80 22.25 11.53
C GLU A 78 -16.29 21.90 10.13
N THR A 79 -15.07 21.37 10.05
CA THR A 79 -14.48 20.99 8.77
C THR A 79 -15.23 19.83 8.13
N ALA A 80 -15.61 18.84 8.92
CA ALA A 80 -16.39 17.70 8.42
C ALA A 80 -17.77 18.15 7.92
N MET A 81 -18.42 19.08 8.64
CA MET A 81 -19.68 19.71 8.22
C MET A 81 -19.52 20.47 6.90
N ALA A 82 -18.46 21.26 6.75
CA ALA A 82 -18.18 21.99 5.50
C ALA A 82 -17.96 21.04 4.31
N LEU A 83 -17.32 19.89 4.52
CA LEU A 83 -17.16 18.87 3.48
C LEU A 83 -18.50 18.22 3.11
N GLN A 84 -19.37 17.96 4.07
CA GLN A 84 -20.74 17.50 3.81
C GLN A 84 -21.54 18.56 3.03
N GLU A 85 -21.45 19.82 3.40
CA GLU A 85 -22.13 20.93 2.69
C GLU A 85 -21.60 21.11 1.26
N ALA A 86 -20.33 20.79 1.02
CA ALA A 86 -19.75 20.70 -0.32
C ALA A 86 -20.26 19.50 -1.13
N GLY A 87 -21.02 18.58 -0.52
CA GLY A 87 -21.62 17.42 -1.18
C GLY A 87 -20.80 16.14 -1.11
N CYS A 88 -19.79 16.07 -0.24
CA CYS A 88 -19.11 14.79 0.03
C CYS A 88 -20.12 13.77 0.56
N PHE A 89 -20.05 12.52 0.11
CA PHE A 89 -20.98 11.47 0.52
C PHE A 89 -20.51 10.69 1.76
N SER A 90 -19.27 10.89 2.20
CA SER A 90 -18.66 10.29 3.38
C SER A 90 -17.47 11.13 3.84
N VAL A 91 -17.05 10.99 5.10
CA VAL A 91 -15.86 11.66 5.64
C VAL A 91 -14.98 10.69 6.45
N VAL A 92 -13.69 10.64 6.13
CA VAL A 92 -12.67 9.96 6.94
C VAL A 92 -12.28 10.84 8.13
N LEU A 93 -12.23 10.24 9.33
CA LEU A 93 -11.71 10.83 10.55
C LEU A 93 -10.41 10.11 10.93
N GLU A 94 -9.26 10.79 10.80
CA GLU A 94 -7.95 10.19 11.09
C GLU A 94 -7.32 10.77 12.36
N CYS A 95 -6.89 9.88 13.27
CA CYS A 95 -6.14 10.21 14.49
C CYS A 95 -6.78 11.33 15.33
N VAL A 96 -8.07 11.19 15.64
CA VAL A 96 -8.85 12.10 16.50
C VAL A 96 -9.30 11.39 17.78
N PRO A 97 -9.44 12.08 18.93
CA PRO A 97 -10.00 11.47 20.13
C PRO A 97 -11.41 10.92 19.90
N ALA A 98 -11.70 9.76 20.50
CA ALA A 98 -12.98 9.07 20.33
C ALA A 98 -14.22 9.94 20.65
N PRO A 99 -14.23 10.81 21.68
CA PRO A 99 -15.36 11.72 21.89
C PRO A 99 -15.57 12.73 20.76
N VAL A 100 -14.48 13.21 20.14
CA VAL A 100 -14.56 14.13 18.98
C VAL A 100 -15.14 13.38 17.79
N ALA A 101 -14.67 12.16 17.52
CA ALA A 101 -15.21 11.33 16.45
C ALA A 101 -16.69 11.00 16.64
N ALA A 102 -17.11 10.70 17.87
CA ALA A 102 -18.51 10.46 18.20
C ALA A 102 -19.38 11.70 17.93
N ALA A 103 -18.92 12.88 18.38
CA ALA A 103 -19.61 14.15 18.15
C ALA A 103 -19.69 14.48 16.64
N THR A 104 -18.59 14.32 15.90
CA THR A 104 -18.57 14.54 14.44
C THR A 104 -19.52 13.58 13.73
N THR A 105 -19.50 12.29 14.08
CA THR A 105 -20.37 11.29 13.46
C THR A 105 -21.85 11.58 13.72
N SER A 106 -22.19 12.03 14.94
CA SER A 106 -23.57 12.40 15.28
C SER A 106 -24.04 13.69 14.60
N ALA A 107 -23.14 14.61 14.27
CA ALA A 107 -23.47 15.88 13.63
C ALA A 107 -23.73 15.73 12.12
N LEU A 108 -23.12 14.73 11.50
CA LEU A 108 -23.21 14.46 10.06
C LEU A 108 -24.44 13.60 9.72
N LYS A 109 -24.97 13.81 8.52
CA LYS A 109 -25.98 12.98 7.86
C LYS A 109 -25.36 11.91 6.96
N ILE A 110 -24.06 12.04 6.66
CA ILE A 110 -23.27 11.11 5.86
C ILE A 110 -22.42 10.20 6.76
N PRO A 111 -22.07 8.97 6.32
CA PRO A 111 -21.23 8.08 7.09
C PRO A 111 -19.85 8.66 7.37
N THR A 112 -19.30 8.31 8.55
CA THR A 112 -17.90 8.58 8.91
C THR A 112 -17.09 7.29 8.88
N ILE A 113 -15.85 7.37 8.41
CA ILE A 113 -14.90 6.25 8.38
C ILE A 113 -13.71 6.57 9.29
N GLY A 114 -13.56 5.80 10.37
CA GLY A 114 -12.52 6.02 11.37
C GLY A 114 -11.21 5.31 11.04
N ILE A 115 -10.08 5.97 11.30
CA ILE A 115 -8.76 5.36 11.41
C ILE A 115 -8.01 6.02 12.57
N GLY A 116 -7.86 5.28 13.67
CA GLY A 116 -7.39 5.88 14.93
C GLY A 116 -8.35 6.93 15.50
N ALA A 117 -9.66 6.78 15.24
CA ALA A 117 -10.73 7.67 15.71
C ALA A 117 -11.66 7.03 16.74
N GLY A 118 -11.29 5.85 17.27
CA GLY A 118 -12.15 5.07 18.16
C GLY A 118 -13.33 4.39 17.44
N PRO A 119 -14.20 3.69 18.19
CA PRO A 119 -15.22 2.81 17.61
C PRO A 119 -16.51 3.52 17.19
N PHE A 120 -16.62 4.85 17.41
CA PHE A 120 -17.88 5.58 17.25
C PHE A 120 -18.10 6.17 15.85
N CYS A 121 -17.26 5.82 14.87
CA CYS A 121 -17.50 6.13 13.46
C CYS A 121 -18.46 5.10 12.84
N SER A 122 -19.10 5.45 11.72
CA SER A 122 -20.01 4.56 11.00
C SER A 122 -19.31 3.31 10.42
N GLY A 123 -18.03 3.45 10.07
CA GLY A 123 -17.16 2.39 9.59
C GLY A 123 -15.71 2.61 10.01
N GLN A 124 -14.83 1.69 9.62
CA GLN A 124 -13.40 1.72 9.96
C GLN A 124 -12.55 1.43 8.73
N VAL A 125 -11.34 1.98 8.70
CA VAL A 125 -10.32 1.69 7.69
C VAL A 125 -8.96 1.47 8.34
N LEU A 126 -8.18 0.55 7.81
CA LEU A 126 -6.79 0.32 8.16
C LEU A 126 -5.99 0.11 6.87
N VAL A 127 -4.70 0.43 6.92
CA VAL A 127 -3.77 0.08 5.83
C VAL A 127 -3.54 -1.43 5.88
N TYR A 128 -3.81 -2.10 4.77
CA TYR A 128 -3.70 -3.56 4.63
C TYR A 128 -2.35 -4.13 5.11
N HIS A 129 -1.24 -3.47 4.75
CA HIS A 129 0.11 -3.88 5.16
C HIS A 129 0.31 -3.85 6.68
N ASP A 130 -0.25 -2.85 7.35
CA ASP A 130 -0.16 -2.71 8.80
C ASP A 130 -1.04 -3.75 9.48
N LEU A 131 -2.28 -3.91 9.01
CA LEU A 131 -3.24 -4.88 9.55
C LEU A 131 -2.72 -6.33 9.39
N LEU A 132 -2.06 -6.67 8.29
CA LEU A 132 -1.51 -8.01 8.08
C LEU A 132 -0.11 -8.22 8.67
N GLY A 133 0.49 -7.20 9.29
CA GLY A 133 1.84 -7.30 9.83
C GLY A 133 2.88 -7.64 8.74
N MET A 134 2.78 -7.02 7.56
CA MET A 134 3.69 -7.30 6.43
C MET A 134 5.07 -6.66 6.58
N MET A 135 5.16 -5.51 7.25
CA MET A 135 6.39 -4.77 7.43
C MET A 135 7.08 -5.14 8.75
N GLN A 136 7.94 -6.16 8.70
CA GLN A 136 8.61 -6.77 9.86
C GLN A 136 10.14 -6.69 9.78
N HIS A 137 10.71 -5.64 9.14
CA HIS A 137 12.16 -5.53 9.07
C HIS A 137 12.76 -5.18 10.44
N PRO A 138 13.81 -5.85 10.95
CA PRO A 138 14.35 -5.62 12.30
C PRO A 138 14.79 -4.17 12.56
N HIS A 139 15.26 -3.47 11.53
CA HIS A 139 15.62 -2.05 11.61
C HIS A 139 14.42 -1.08 11.49
N HIS A 140 13.23 -1.61 11.20
CA HIS A 140 11.96 -0.87 11.01
C HIS A 140 10.77 -1.50 11.76
N ALA A 141 10.99 -2.39 12.73
CA ALA A 141 9.93 -3.14 13.43
C ALA A 141 8.95 -2.25 14.24
N LYS A 142 9.21 -0.93 14.32
CA LYS A 142 8.38 0.06 15.03
C LYS A 142 7.48 0.90 14.12
N VAL A 143 7.13 0.43 12.92
CA VAL A 143 6.35 1.24 11.98
C VAL A 143 4.83 1.09 12.15
N THR A 144 4.33 0.05 12.81
CA THR A 144 2.87 -0.11 12.98
C THR A 144 2.29 1.00 13.87
N PRO A 145 1.31 1.78 13.36
CA PRO A 145 0.67 2.82 14.15
C PRO A 145 -0.01 2.27 15.40
N LYS A 146 0.01 3.02 16.51
CA LYS A 146 -0.57 2.58 17.80
C LYS A 146 -2.05 2.20 17.74
N PHE A 147 -2.79 2.76 16.77
CA PHE A 147 -4.21 2.46 16.58
C PHE A 147 -4.45 1.19 15.74
N CYS A 148 -3.42 0.63 15.11
CA CYS A 148 -3.57 -0.50 14.22
C CYS A 148 -3.34 -1.81 14.98
N LYS A 149 -4.38 -2.63 15.06
CA LYS A 149 -4.27 -4.02 15.50
C LYS A 149 -3.77 -4.85 14.33
N GLN A 150 -2.70 -5.62 14.54
CA GLN A 150 -2.29 -6.67 13.61
C GLN A 150 -3.23 -7.87 13.74
N PHE A 151 -3.82 -8.29 12.63
CA PHE A 151 -4.66 -9.48 12.52
C PHE A 151 -3.90 -10.68 11.94
N GLY A 152 -2.68 -10.48 11.45
CA GLY A 152 -1.79 -11.53 10.97
C GLY A 152 -0.32 -11.13 11.13
N GLN A 153 0.56 -12.08 10.85
CA GLN A 153 2.01 -11.89 10.81
C GLN A 153 2.58 -12.35 9.47
N VAL A 154 2.07 -11.77 8.39
CA VAL A 154 2.43 -12.17 7.03
C VAL A 154 3.89 -11.85 6.72
N GLY A 155 4.45 -10.80 7.31
CA GLY A 155 5.86 -10.45 7.17
C GLY A 155 6.81 -11.55 7.64
N ASP A 156 6.45 -12.28 8.69
CA ASP A 156 7.26 -13.40 9.20
C ASP A 156 7.30 -14.56 8.21
N VAL A 157 6.15 -14.88 7.62
CA VAL A 157 6.03 -15.93 6.60
C VAL A 157 6.85 -15.57 5.35
N ILE A 158 6.74 -14.32 4.89
CA ILE A 158 7.52 -13.80 3.76
C ILE A 158 9.01 -13.90 4.07
N ASN A 159 9.45 -13.41 5.23
CA ASN A 159 10.85 -13.39 5.60
C ASN A 159 11.44 -14.80 5.71
N LYS A 160 10.69 -15.74 6.31
CA LYS A 160 11.08 -17.15 6.36
C LYS A 160 11.29 -17.72 4.96
N ALA A 161 10.32 -17.56 4.07
CA ALA A 161 10.41 -18.09 2.70
C ALA A 161 11.60 -17.51 1.92
N LEU A 162 11.88 -16.21 2.08
CA LEU A 162 13.02 -15.57 1.43
C LEU A 162 14.37 -16.05 1.99
N LEU A 163 14.45 -16.31 3.29
CA LEU A 163 15.66 -16.86 3.92
C LEU A 163 15.91 -18.31 3.49
N GLU A 164 14.86 -19.13 3.46
CA GLU A 164 14.92 -20.52 2.99
C GLU A 164 15.36 -20.57 1.52
N TYR A 165 14.75 -19.77 0.65
CA TYR A 165 15.18 -19.63 -0.75
C TYR A 165 16.65 -19.21 -0.87
N LYS A 166 17.09 -18.21 -0.09
CA LYS A 166 18.47 -17.75 -0.09
C LYS A 166 19.42 -18.89 0.32
N GLU A 167 19.08 -19.64 1.36
CA GLU A 167 19.89 -20.75 1.86
C GLU A 167 20.03 -21.84 0.81
N GLU A 168 18.92 -22.28 0.22
CA GLU A 168 18.91 -23.34 -0.80
C GLU A 168 19.65 -22.94 -2.09
N VAL A 169 19.59 -21.67 -2.50
CA VAL A 169 20.40 -21.16 -3.62
C VAL A 169 21.88 -21.12 -3.25
N THR A 170 22.20 -20.68 -2.03
CA THR A 170 23.61 -20.51 -1.59
C THR A 170 24.30 -21.86 -1.42
N ASN A 171 23.60 -22.87 -0.91
CA ASN A 171 24.15 -24.21 -0.72
C ASN A 171 24.01 -25.10 -1.97
N GLY A 172 23.29 -24.63 -3.00
CA GLY A 172 23.11 -25.33 -4.27
C GLY A 172 22.07 -26.46 -4.26
N SER A 173 21.23 -26.56 -3.23
CA SER A 173 20.11 -27.51 -3.20
C SER A 173 18.93 -27.07 -4.07
N PHE A 174 18.80 -25.76 -4.32
CA PHE A 174 17.86 -25.19 -5.27
C PHE A 174 18.58 -24.52 -6.46
N PRO A 175 18.14 -24.77 -7.71
CA PRO A 175 17.09 -25.71 -8.10
C PRO A 175 17.55 -27.17 -8.02
N GLY A 176 16.73 -28.03 -7.41
CA GLY A 176 16.90 -29.48 -7.46
C GLY A 176 16.34 -30.11 -8.74
N SER A 177 16.41 -31.44 -8.85
CA SER A 177 15.97 -32.21 -10.04
C SER A 177 14.50 -32.00 -10.40
N ALA A 178 13.61 -31.93 -9.40
CA ALA A 178 12.18 -31.65 -9.60
C ALA A 178 11.90 -30.28 -10.22
N HIS A 179 12.82 -29.32 -10.04
CA HIS A 179 12.73 -27.95 -10.56
C HIS A 179 13.65 -27.72 -11.78
N SER A 180 14.26 -28.80 -12.31
CA SER A 180 15.13 -28.79 -13.49
C SER A 180 14.62 -29.77 -14.55
N PRO A 181 13.42 -29.55 -15.14
CA PRO A 181 12.77 -30.53 -16.01
C PRO A 181 13.37 -30.62 -17.42
N TYR A 182 14.14 -29.63 -17.83
CA TYR A 182 14.67 -29.52 -19.19
C TYR A 182 15.94 -30.36 -19.34
N LYS A 183 15.97 -31.23 -20.37
CA LYS A 183 17.09 -32.13 -20.64
C LYS A 183 17.49 -32.04 -22.10
N ILE A 184 18.79 -32.06 -22.36
CA ILE A 184 19.35 -32.32 -23.70
C ILE A 184 19.42 -33.84 -23.91
N GLY A 185 19.03 -34.30 -25.10
CA GLY A 185 19.13 -35.72 -25.44
C GLY A 185 20.59 -36.17 -25.46
N ALA A 186 20.86 -37.44 -25.11
CA ALA A 186 22.23 -37.94 -25.03
C ALA A 186 23.01 -37.77 -26.36
N ALA A 187 22.36 -38.04 -27.50
CA ALA A 187 22.96 -37.87 -28.82
C ALA A 187 23.28 -36.39 -29.16
N ASP A 188 22.41 -35.47 -28.73
CA ASP A 188 22.61 -34.03 -28.95
C ASP A 188 23.65 -33.44 -28.00
N MET A 189 23.86 -34.06 -26.83
CA MET A 189 24.86 -33.60 -25.86
C MET A 189 26.28 -33.74 -26.40
N ASP A 190 26.62 -34.88 -27.00
CA ASP A 190 27.94 -35.07 -27.62
C ASP A 190 28.15 -34.11 -28.80
N GLY A 191 27.11 -33.88 -29.60
CA GLY A 191 27.13 -32.88 -30.68
C GLY A 191 27.38 -31.47 -30.15
N PHE A 192 26.68 -31.09 -29.09
CA PHE A 192 26.81 -29.79 -28.43
C PHE A 192 28.22 -29.55 -27.89
N LEU A 193 28.82 -30.53 -27.21
CA LEU A 193 30.18 -30.43 -26.68
C LEU A 193 31.22 -30.23 -27.79
N ASN A 194 31.09 -31.00 -28.88
CA ASN A 194 31.98 -30.88 -30.04
C ASN A 194 31.88 -29.52 -30.74
N GLU A 195 30.67 -28.99 -30.89
CA GLU A 195 30.48 -27.67 -31.50
C GLU A 195 31.06 -26.54 -30.63
N LEU A 196 30.93 -26.60 -29.31
CA LEU A 196 31.58 -25.65 -28.40
C LEU A 196 33.12 -25.66 -28.58
N GLN A 197 33.73 -26.83 -28.68
CA GLN A 197 35.18 -26.95 -28.90
C GLN A 197 35.61 -26.39 -30.27
N LYS A 198 34.87 -26.69 -31.35
CA LYS A 198 35.16 -26.14 -32.69
C LYS A 198 35.09 -24.60 -32.73
N LEU A 199 34.17 -24.01 -31.97
CA LEU A 199 34.03 -22.56 -31.82
C LEU A 199 35.09 -21.95 -30.89
N GLY A 200 35.94 -22.76 -30.25
CA GLY A 200 36.99 -22.31 -29.33
C GLY A 200 36.52 -22.10 -27.88
N PHE A 201 35.29 -22.49 -27.53
CA PHE A 201 34.72 -22.37 -26.18
C PHE A 201 35.04 -23.59 -25.29
N ASN A 202 36.33 -23.89 -25.13
CA ASN A 202 36.77 -25.11 -24.43
C ASN A 202 36.35 -25.18 -22.95
N ASP A 203 36.37 -24.05 -22.25
CA ASP A 203 35.93 -23.98 -20.85
C ASP A 203 34.43 -24.25 -20.71
N ALA A 204 33.64 -23.75 -21.67
CA ALA A 204 32.20 -23.99 -21.69
C ALA A 204 31.88 -25.47 -21.98
N ALA A 205 32.61 -26.10 -22.92
CA ALA A 205 32.46 -27.53 -23.20
C ALA A 205 32.79 -28.37 -21.95
N SER A 206 33.86 -28.02 -21.25
CA SER A 206 34.27 -28.70 -20.01
C SER A 206 33.23 -28.55 -18.90
N ALA A 207 32.67 -27.35 -18.72
CA ALA A 207 31.62 -27.09 -17.74
C ALA A 207 30.33 -27.85 -18.04
N ALA A 208 29.93 -27.94 -19.31
CA ALA A 208 28.74 -28.67 -19.75
C ALA A 208 28.86 -30.18 -19.53
N ALA A 209 30.04 -30.76 -19.83
CA ALA A 209 30.31 -32.18 -19.57
C ALA A 209 30.23 -32.50 -18.06
N ALA A 210 30.89 -31.69 -17.22
CA ALA A 210 30.87 -31.86 -15.77
C ALA A 210 29.44 -31.74 -15.19
N ALA A 211 28.63 -30.83 -15.73
CA ALA A 211 27.23 -30.69 -15.33
C ALA A 211 26.39 -31.93 -15.68
N ALA A 212 26.58 -32.52 -16.87
CA ALA A 212 25.86 -33.73 -17.28
C ALA A 212 26.18 -34.94 -16.40
N GLU A 213 27.46 -35.13 -16.06
CA GLU A 213 27.89 -36.21 -15.15
C GLU A 213 27.27 -36.03 -13.76
N LYS A 214 27.33 -34.81 -13.21
CA LYS A 214 26.77 -34.51 -11.88
C LYS A 214 25.27 -34.79 -11.81
N ILE A 215 24.51 -34.50 -12.87
CA ILE A 215 23.06 -34.77 -12.95
C ILE A 215 22.75 -36.27 -13.04
N GLN A 216 23.63 -37.09 -13.62
CA GLN A 216 23.43 -38.55 -13.67
C GLN A 216 23.69 -39.23 -12.32
N THR A 217 24.50 -38.63 -11.46
CA THR A 217 24.87 -39.16 -10.14
C THR A 217 24.05 -38.61 -8.96
N SER A 218 23.17 -37.63 -9.20
CA SER A 218 22.34 -36.95 -8.18
C SER A 218 20.89 -37.43 -8.22
#